data_AF-W5JMA2-F1
#
_entry.id   AF-W5JMA2-F1
#
_cell.length_a   1.000
_cell.length_b   1.000
_cell.length_c   1.000
_cell.angle_alpha   90.00
_cell.angle_beta   90.00
_cell.angle_gamma   90.00
#
_symmetry.space_group_name_H-M   'P 1'
#
loop_
_entity.id
_entity.type
_entity.pdbx_description
1 polymer ?
#
loop_
_entity_poly.entity_id
_entity_poly.type
_entity_poly.pdbx_seq_one_letter_code
_entity_poly.pdbx_strand_id
1 'polypeptide(L)'
;MLYASPQSAAEGTDARAGLGPSSYPNPAPSAASVFHGELPLTSLQVRQEKERELRENDIYWTKRMKALEANLKQTNQVLEKEYNAAVTDVKKRFETSTVRQQLPPCQDLKAKVIECYRANPSETLRCANEVQQFTDCVNLHRIQLLQQRTTAENQKQ
;
A
#
# COMPACT_ATOMS: atom_id res chain seq x y z
N MET A 1 -11.83 -30.02 -3.92
CA MET A 1 -10.63 -30.14 -4.78
C MET A 1 -9.43 -29.78 -3.94
N LEU A 2 -8.28 -30.45 -3.96
CA LEU A 2 -7.83 -31.77 -4.42
C LEU A 2 -6.29 -31.63 -4.21
N TYR A 3 -5.74 -32.20 -3.13
CA TYR A 3 -4.39 -32.80 -2.96
C TYR A 3 -3.13 -31.93 -3.29
N ALA A 4 -1.89 -32.26 -2.93
CA ALA A 4 -1.27 -33.51 -2.52
C ALA A 4 0.09 -33.28 -1.81
N SER A 5 0.46 -34.20 -0.93
CA SER A 5 1.86 -34.50 -0.55
C SER A 5 2.58 -35.24 -1.69
N PRO A 6 3.92 -35.31 -1.69
CA PRO A 6 4.63 -36.39 -2.36
C PRO A 6 5.13 -37.43 -1.34
N GLN A 7 4.66 -38.66 -1.50
CA GLN A 7 5.37 -39.88 -1.14
C GLN A 7 6.15 -40.34 -2.39
N SER A 8 7.38 -40.82 -2.20
CA SER A 8 7.98 -41.80 -3.11
C SER A 8 8.43 -43.00 -2.28
N ALA A 9 7.85 -44.13 -2.62
CA ALA A 9 8.17 -45.47 -2.13
C ALA A 9 8.70 -46.31 -3.30
N ALA A 10 9.35 -47.42 -2.92
CA ALA A 10 9.66 -48.62 -3.72
C ALA A 10 10.80 -48.46 -4.74
N GLU A 11 11.65 -49.44 -5.02
CA GLU A 11 11.92 -50.83 -4.62
C GLU A 11 13.31 -51.10 -5.26
N GLY A 12 14.24 -51.91 -4.78
CA GLY A 12 14.15 -53.25 -4.23
C GLY A 12 15.50 -53.94 -4.50
N THR A 13 15.81 -54.98 -3.73
CA THR A 13 16.29 -56.31 -4.17
C THR A 13 16.91 -57.04 -3.00
N ASP A 14 16.39 -58.24 -2.77
CA ASP A 14 16.88 -59.29 -1.87
C ASP A 14 18.38 -59.61 -1.99
N ALA A 15 18.99 -59.93 -0.86
CA ALA A 15 19.94 -61.04 -0.76
C ALA A 15 20.11 -61.48 0.71
N ARG A 16 19.66 -62.71 1.02
CA ARG A 16 20.03 -63.46 2.23
C ARG A 16 21.56 -63.63 2.26
N ALA A 17 22.17 -63.52 3.45
CA ALA A 17 23.01 -64.56 4.07
C ALA A 17 23.89 -63.99 5.19
N GLY A 18 23.94 -64.72 6.32
CA GLY A 18 25.15 -64.81 7.13
C GLY A 18 25.15 -64.10 8.47
N LEU A 19 24.48 -64.66 9.48
CA LEU A 19 25.01 -64.62 10.85
C LEU A 19 26.20 -65.59 10.88
N GLY A 20 27.41 -65.07 10.61
CA GLY A 20 28.66 -65.77 10.87
C GLY A 20 29.15 -65.47 12.29
N PRO A 21 29.78 -66.42 13.00
CA PRO A 21 30.41 -66.11 14.28
C PRO A 21 31.63 -65.22 14.00
N SER A 22 31.64 -64.00 14.56
CA SER A 22 32.77 -63.09 14.46
C SER A 22 33.99 -63.73 15.13
N SER A 23 34.99 -64.10 14.32
CA SER A 23 36.25 -64.71 14.75
C SER A 23 37.35 -63.69 15.08
N TYR A 24 37.01 -62.42 15.22
CA TYR A 24 37.97 -61.38 15.58
C TYR A 24 38.09 -61.25 17.10
N PRO A 25 39.31 -61.28 17.67
CA PRO A 25 39.51 -60.89 19.06
C PRO A 25 39.04 -59.45 19.22
N ASN A 26 38.08 -59.23 20.13
CA ASN A 26 37.67 -57.89 20.51
C ASN A 26 38.93 -57.16 21.03
N PRO A 27 39.34 -56.02 20.46
CA PRO A 27 40.48 -55.29 21.01
C PRO A 27 40.17 -54.91 22.46
N ALA A 28 41.13 -55.16 23.35
CA ALA A 28 40.99 -54.81 24.76
C ALA A 28 40.62 -53.32 24.87
N PRO A 29 39.67 -52.95 25.76
CA PRO A 29 39.28 -51.56 25.92
C PRO A 29 40.53 -50.74 26.25
N SER A 30 40.92 -49.85 25.34
CA SER A 30 42.07 -48.98 25.55
C SER A 30 41.84 -48.19 26.84
N ALA A 31 42.81 -48.27 27.75
CA ALA A 31 42.77 -47.56 29.01
C ALA A 31 42.58 -46.06 28.77
N ALA A 32 41.52 -45.52 29.35
CA ALA A 32 41.27 -44.12 29.63
C ALA A 32 41.28 -43.17 28.42
N SER A 33 40.13 -43.07 27.74
CA SER A 33 39.66 -41.75 27.32
C SER A 33 39.36 -40.95 28.59
N VAL A 34 40.35 -40.23 29.10
CA VAL A 34 40.19 -39.26 30.18
C VAL A 34 39.22 -38.20 29.67
N PHE A 35 37.97 -38.27 30.10
CA PHE A 35 37.03 -37.18 29.95
C PHE A 35 37.57 -36.06 30.85
N HIS A 36 38.28 -35.12 30.24
CA HIS A 36 38.77 -33.94 30.93
C HIS A 36 37.56 -33.10 31.36
N GLY A 37 37.15 -33.28 32.62
CA GLY A 37 36.87 -32.17 33.52
C GLY A 37 35.70 -31.24 33.23
N GLU A 38 34.62 -31.67 32.59
CA GLU A 38 33.33 -30.98 32.73
C GLU A 38 32.28 -31.97 33.25
N LEU A 39 31.69 -31.65 34.42
CA LEU A 39 30.52 -32.38 34.89
C LEU A 39 29.43 -32.26 33.82
N PRO A 40 28.80 -33.35 33.37
CA PRO A 40 27.70 -33.26 32.43
C PRO A 40 26.56 -32.49 33.10
N LEU A 41 26.15 -31.36 32.49
CA LEU A 41 24.99 -30.59 32.93
C LEU A 41 23.80 -31.55 33.14
N THR A 42 23.12 -31.45 34.27
CA THR A 42 21.94 -32.27 34.49
C THR A 42 20.84 -31.87 33.51
N SER A 43 20.06 -32.82 33.03
CA SER A 43 18.93 -32.56 32.12
C SER A 43 17.93 -31.54 32.69
N LEU A 44 17.83 -31.44 34.01
CA LEU A 44 17.00 -30.46 34.70
C LEU A 44 17.59 -29.04 34.62
N GLN A 45 18.90 -28.87 34.79
CA GLN A 45 19.57 -27.57 34.64
C GLN A 45 19.43 -27.04 33.21
N VAL A 46 19.65 -27.89 32.20
CA VAL A 46 19.46 -27.53 30.78
C VAL A 46 18.02 -27.03 30.54
N ARG A 47 17.02 -27.73 31.09
CA ARG A 47 15.60 -27.31 30.95
C ARG A 47 15.33 -25.96 31.60
N GLN A 48 15.83 -25.73 32.80
CA GLN A 48 15.65 -24.46 33.51
C GLN A 48 16.28 -23.28 32.79
N GLU A 49 17.48 -23.48 32.23
CA GLU A 49 18.16 -22.46 31.44
C GLU A 49 17.42 -22.18 30.13
N LYS A 50 16.96 -23.23 29.43
CA LYS A 50 16.13 -23.09 28.22
C LYS A 50 14.82 -22.37 28.49
N GLU A 51 14.12 -22.69 29.58
CA GLU A 51 12.90 -21.98 29.97
C GLU A 51 13.16 -20.49 30.27
N ARG A 52 14.30 -20.16 30.87
CA ARG A 52 14.70 -18.77 31.11
C ARG A 52 14.92 -18.04 29.80
N GLU A 53 15.71 -18.61 28.90
CA GLU A 53 15.98 -18.04 27.56
C GLU A 53 14.68 -17.82 26.79
N LEU A 54 13.75 -18.80 26.81
CA LEU A 54 12.45 -18.69 26.18
C LEU A 54 11.62 -17.54 26.77
N ARG A 55 11.55 -17.41 28.10
CA ARG A 55 10.83 -16.30 28.76
C ARG A 55 11.42 -14.94 28.40
N GLU A 56 12.75 -14.82 28.36
CA GLU A 56 13.42 -13.58 27.97
C GLU A 56 13.13 -13.23 26.51
N ASN A 57 13.10 -14.23 25.62
CA ASN A 57 12.72 -14.07 24.22
C ASN A 57 11.27 -13.59 24.07
N ASP A 58 10.34 -14.21 24.80
CA ASP A 58 8.93 -13.83 24.80
C ASP A 58 8.73 -12.38 25.27
N ILE A 59 9.41 -11.97 26.35
CA ILE A 59 9.37 -10.59 26.85
C ILE A 59 9.92 -9.62 25.79
N TYR A 60 11.06 -9.96 25.19
CA TYR A 60 11.70 -9.16 24.15
C TYR A 60 10.78 -8.93 22.95
N TRP A 61 10.23 -10.02 22.38
CA TRP A 61 9.36 -9.93 21.21
C TRP A 61 8.02 -9.28 21.54
N THR A 62 7.43 -9.57 22.68
CA THR A 62 6.19 -8.91 23.12
C THR A 62 6.38 -7.41 23.23
N LYS A 63 7.49 -6.96 23.83
CA LYS A 63 7.82 -5.52 23.91
C LYS A 63 8.02 -4.91 22.53
N ARG A 64 8.70 -5.62 21.63
CA ARG A 64 8.93 -5.17 20.26
C ARG A 64 7.62 -5.04 19.47
N MET A 65 6.73 -6.03 19.59
CA MET A 65 5.42 -6.00 18.93
C MET A 65 4.58 -4.82 19.42
N LYS A 66 4.51 -4.61 20.75
CA LYS A 66 3.81 -3.44 21.33
C LYS A 66 4.38 -2.11 20.84
N ALA A 67 5.70 -1.99 20.74
CA ALA A 67 6.34 -0.78 20.22
C ALA A 67 5.99 -0.54 18.74
N LEU A 68 5.95 -1.62 17.94
CA LEU A 68 5.59 -1.55 16.53
C LEU A 68 4.13 -1.14 16.35
N GLU A 69 3.21 -1.75 17.10
CA GLU A 69 1.79 -1.40 17.12
C GLU A 69 1.57 0.06 17.53
N ALA A 70 2.26 0.53 18.57
CA ALA A 70 2.18 1.91 19.02
C ALA A 70 2.67 2.90 17.94
N ASN A 71 3.78 2.58 17.27
CA ASN A 71 4.31 3.40 16.19
C ASN A 71 3.37 3.43 14.97
N LEU A 72 2.81 2.28 14.60
CA LEU A 72 1.83 2.17 13.52
C LEU A 72 0.56 2.97 13.85
N LYS A 73 0.08 2.90 15.10
CA LYS A 73 -1.05 3.71 15.56
C LYS A 73 -0.75 5.20 15.46
N GLN A 74 0.42 5.64 15.91
CA GLN A 74 0.82 7.05 15.86
C GLN A 74 0.94 7.56 14.41
N THR A 75 1.58 6.79 13.53
CA THR A 75 1.76 7.18 12.13
C THR A 75 0.44 7.23 11.38
N ASN A 76 -0.46 6.25 11.59
CA ASN A 76 -1.80 6.26 11.01
C ASN A 76 -2.63 7.47 11.51
N GLN A 77 -2.54 7.83 12.79
CA GLN A 77 -3.23 9.01 13.32
C GLN A 77 -2.77 10.30 12.63
N VAL A 78 -1.47 10.47 12.40
CA VAL A 78 -0.94 11.63 11.67
C VAL A 78 -1.41 11.59 10.22
N LEU A 79 -1.33 10.43 9.57
CA LEU A 79 -1.77 10.27 8.19
C LEU A 79 -3.25 10.64 8.01
N GLU A 80 -4.14 10.13 8.86
CA GLU A 80 -5.58 10.44 8.83
C GLU A 80 -5.83 11.92 9.06
N LYS A 81 -5.12 12.54 10.00
CA LYS A 81 -5.25 13.98 10.29
C LYS A 81 -4.84 14.83 9.08
N GLU A 82 -3.67 14.57 8.52
CA GLU A 82 -3.16 15.33 7.37
C GLU A 82 -3.99 15.09 6.11
N TYR A 83 -4.47 13.85 5.90
CA TYR A 83 -5.39 13.53 4.82
C TYR A 83 -6.70 14.33 4.94
N ASN A 84 -7.33 14.31 6.11
CA ASN A 84 -8.58 15.04 6.33
C ASN A 84 -8.38 16.55 6.20
N ALA A 85 -7.24 17.07 6.66
CA ALA A 85 -6.86 18.47 6.48
C ALA A 85 -6.71 18.83 4.99
N ALA A 86 -6.00 17.99 4.22
CA ALA A 86 -5.83 18.18 2.79
C ALA A 86 -7.16 18.12 2.02
N VAL A 87 -8.02 17.15 2.35
CA VAL A 87 -9.38 17.05 1.76
C VAL A 87 -10.21 18.29 2.08
N THR A 88 -10.14 18.78 3.31
CA THR A 88 -10.86 19.99 3.73
C THR A 88 -10.33 21.24 3.02
N ASP A 89 -9.01 21.38 2.88
CA ASP A 89 -8.40 22.51 2.17
C ASP A 89 -8.77 22.49 0.68
N VAL A 90 -8.71 21.32 0.03
CA VAL A 90 -9.18 21.12 -1.34
C VAL A 90 -10.64 21.52 -1.44
N LYS A 91 -11.51 20.97 -0.59
CA LYS A 91 -12.94 21.30 -0.59
C LYS A 91 -13.17 22.81 -0.42
N LYS A 92 -12.50 23.44 0.55
CA LYS A 92 -12.58 24.88 0.78
C LYS A 92 -12.16 25.66 -0.45
N ARG A 93 -11.02 25.34 -1.07
CA ARG A 93 -10.54 25.99 -2.29
C ARG A 93 -11.54 25.86 -3.43
N PHE A 94 -12.17 24.71 -3.61
CA PHE A 94 -13.17 24.51 -4.68
C PHE A 94 -14.55 25.10 -4.35
N GLU A 95 -14.88 25.31 -3.07
CA GLU A 95 -16.09 25.99 -2.62
C GLU A 95 -15.96 27.52 -2.64
N THR A 96 -14.79 28.06 -2.26
CA THR A 96 -14.51 29.50 -2.28
C THR A 96 -13.98 29.98 -3.63
N SER A 97 -13.40 29.08 -4.43
CA SER A 97 -13.19 29.33 -5.85
C SER A 97 -14.55 29.44 -6.50
N THR A 98 -14.82 30.63 -7.00
CA THR A 98 -15.89 31.03 -7.92
C THR A 98 -16.20 30.04 -9.07
N VAL A 99 -15.37 29.01 -9.28
CA VAL A 99 -15.62 27.86 -10.18
C VAL A 99 -16.96 27.16 -9.89
N ARG A 100 -17.42 27.10 -8.64
CA ARG A 100 -18.75 26.52 -8.32
C ARG A 100 -19.89 27.53 -8.41
N GLN A 101 -19.59 28.83 -8.22
CA GLN A 101 -20.62 29.88 -8.17
C GLN A 101 -21.07 30.34 -9.55
N GLN A 102 -20.27 30.16 -10.60
CA GLN A 102 -20.75 30.34 -11.97
C GLN A 102 -20.13 29.28 -12.87
N LEU A 103 -20.97 28.36 -13.39
CA LEU A 103 -20.63 27.65 -14.61
C LEU A 103 -20.09 28.68 -15.62
N PRO A 104 -19.04 28.35 -16.40
CA PRO A 104 -18.52 29.30 -17.36
C PRO A 104 -19.68 29.77 -18.26
N PRO A 105 -19.76 31.06 -18.58
CA PRO A 105 -20.91 31.60 -19.31
C PRO A 105 -21.10 30.86 -20.64
N CYS A 106 -22.32 30.88 -21.18
CA CYS A 106 -22.62 30.42 -22.53
C CYS A 106 -22.46 28.91 -22.77
N GLN A 107 -22.65 28.04 -21.75
CA GLN A 107 -22.53 26.58 -21.91
C GLN A 107 -23.49 26.02 -22.97
N ASP A 108 -24.73 26.51 -23.05
CA ASP A 108 -25.71 26.02 -24.02
C ASP A 108 -25.29 26.35 -25.46
N LEU A 109 -24.74 27.55 -25.68
CA LEU A 109 -24.21 27.96 -26.98
C LEU A 109 -22.95 27.18 -27.35
N LYS A 110 -22.07 26.88 -26.37
CA LYS A 110 -20.94 25.99 -26.56
C LYS A 110 -21.39 24.60 -27.01
N ALA A 111 -22.44 24.05 -26.39
CA ALA A 111 -23.00 22.75 -26.77
C ALA A 111 -23.50 22.76 -28.22
N LYS A 112 -24.22 23.81 -28.63
CA LYS A 112 -24.68 23.98 -30.02
C LYS A 112 -23.53 24.06 -31.04
N VAL A 113 -22.46 24.78 -30.71
CA VAL A 113 -21.27 24.85 -31.59
C VAL A 113 -20.63 23.47 -31.75
N ILE A 114 -20.48 22.72 -30.65
CA ILE A 114 -19.92 21.36 -30.67
C ILE A 114 -20.81 20.42 -31.49
N GLU A 115 -22.13 20.52 -31.30
CA GLU A 115 -23.11 19.72 -32.05
C GLU A 115 -23.05 20.01 -33.54
N CYS A 116 -22.98 21.28 -33.93
CA CYS A 116 -22.88 21.66 -35.34
C CYS A 116 -21.59 21.15 -35.99
N TYR A 117 -20.43 21.26 -35.31
CA TYR A 117 -19.18 20.74 -35.84
C TYR A 117 -19.17 19.21 -35.94
N ARG A 118 -19.83 18.51 -35.02
CA ARG A 118 -20.00 17.06 -35.10
C ARG A 118 -20.90 16.65 -36.27
N ALA A 119 -21.93 17.43 -36.55
CA ALA A 119 -22.82 17.21 -37.70
C ALA A 119 -22.17 17.56 -39.05
N ASN A 120 -21.25 18.53 -39.08
CA ASN A 120 -20.63 19.07 -40.30
C ASN A 120 -19.08 19.01 -40.26
N PRO A 121 -18.46 17.81 -40.21
CA PRO A 121 -17.02 17.67 -40.04
C PRO A 121 -16.18 18.23 -41.20
N SER A 122 -16.71 18.20 -42.43
CA SER A 122 -16.04 18.72 -43.64
C SER A 122 -16.52 20.11 -44.08
N GLU A 123 -17.58 20.64 -43.45
CA GLU A 123 -18.22 21.90 -43.82
C GLU A 123 -18.39 22.82 -42.60
N THR A 124 -17.28 23.08 -41.89
CA THR A 124 -17.29 23.86 -40.64
C THR A 124 -17.86 25.28 -40.79
N LEU A 125 -17.80 25.86 -41.99
CA LEU A 125 -18.39 27.18 -42.29
C LEU A 125 -19.92 27.20 -42.17
N ARG A 126 -20.61 26.05 -42.23
CA ARG A 126 -22.05 25.95 -41.95
C ARG A 126 -22.38 26.34 -40.51
N CYS A 127 -21.42 26.19 -39.59
CA CYS A 127 -21.57 26.49 -38.17
C CYS A 127 -21.23 27.93 -37.79
N ALA A 128 -21.03 28.82 -38.78
CA ALA A 128 -20.65 30.20 -38.53
C ALA A 128 -21.65 30.94 -37.63
N ASN A 129 -22.95 30.64 -37.76
CA ASN A 129 -23.99 31.28 -36.96
C ASN A 129 -23.90 30.89 -35.47
N GLU A 130 -23.74 29.60 -35.18
CA GLU A 130 -23.61 29.07 -33.81
C GLU A 130 -22.35 29.63 -33.14
N VAL A 131 -21.24 29.73 -33.91
CA VAL A 131 -19.97 30.29 -33.44
C VAL A 131 -20.09 31.79 -33.15
N GLN A 132 -20.80 32.55 -33.99
CA GLN A 132 -21.07 33.96 -33.75
C GLN A 132 -21.84 34.15 -32.44
N GLN A 133 -22.97 33.45 -32.28
CA GLN A 133 -23.77 33.53 -31.05
C GLN A 133 -22.95 33.20 -29.80
N PHE A 134 -22.14 32.14 -29.84
CA PHE A 134 -21.25 31.78 -28.74
C PHE A 134 -20.24 32.89 -28.43
N THR A 135 -19.59 33.44 -29.47
CA THR A 135 -18.59 34.49 -29.34
C THR A 135 -19.18 35.76 -28.75
N ASP A 136 -20.36 36.18 -29.23
CA ASP A 136 -21.06 37.36 -28.74
C ASP A 136 -21.40 37.24 -27.25
N CYS A 137 -21.89 36.07 -26.84
CA CYS A 137 -22.19 35.79 -25.44
C CYS A 137 -20.93 35.87 -24.55
N VAL A 138 -19.80 35.30 -24.99
CA VAL A 138 -18.53 35.35 -24.25
C VAL A 138 -18.01 36.79 -24.15
N ASN A 139 -18.09 37.55 -25.24
CA ASN A 139 -17.67 38.95 -25.27
C ASN A 139 -18.51 39.83 -24.36
N LEU A 140 -19.84 39.66 -24.39
CA LEU A 140 -20.75 40.38 -23.51
C LEU A 140 -20.41 40.13 -22.04
N HIS A 141 -20.22 38.87 -21.66
CA HIS A 141 -19.89 38.52 -20.28
C HIS A 141 -18.52 39.07 -19.86
N ARG A 142 -17.53 39.05 -20.76
CA ARG A 142 -16.22 39.66 -20.52
C ARG A 142 -16.33 41.16 -20.27
N ILE A 143 -17.12 41.88 -21.06
CA ILE A 143 -17.36 43.32 -20.88
C ILE A 143 -18.02 43.59 -19.52
N GLN A 144 -19.05 42.83 -19.16
CA GLN A 144 -19.74 42.95 -17.86
C GLN A 144 -18.77 42.74 -16.68
N LEU A 145 -17.92 41.72 -16.74
CA LEU A 145 -16.92 41.45 -15.70
C LEU A 145 -15.90 42.59 -15.56
N LEU A 146 -15.44 43.15 -16.67
CA LEU A 146 -14.51 44.29 -16.66
C LEU A 146 -15.19 45.54 -16.08
N GLN A 147 -16.44 45.81 -16.46
CA GLN A 147 -17.23 46.91 -15.90
C GLN A 147 -17.40 46.77 -14.39
N GLN A 148 -17.81 45.60 -13.90
CA GLN A 148 -17.97 45.32 -12.47
C GLN A 148 -16.68 45.58 -11.67
N ARG A 149 -15.51 45.18 -12.21
CA ARG A 149 -14.22 45.45 -11.59
C ARG A 149 -13.93 46.94 -11.50
N THR A 150 -14.09 47.67 -12.61
CA THR A 150 -13.86 49.12 -12.63
C THR A 150 -14.79 49.87 -11.66
N THR A 151 -16.06 49.47 -11.55
CA THR A 151 -16.99 50.08 -10.60
C THR A 151 -16.63 49.77 -9.15
N ALA A 152 -16.15 48.56 -8.85
CA ALA A 152 -15.72 48.18 -7.51
C ALA A 152 -14.43 48.90 -7.08
N GLU A 153 -13.51 49.15 -8.02
CA GLU A 153 -12.30 49.94 -7.79
C GLU A 153 -12.63 51.41 -7.50
N ASN A 154 -13.53 52.02 -8.28
CA ASN A 154 -13.96 53.41 -8.09
C ASN A 154 -14.75 53.62 -6.78
N GLN A 155 -15.45 52.61 -6.27
CA GLN A 155 -16.16 52.68 -4.98
C GLN A 155 -15.25 52.56 -3.75
N LYS A 156 -13.99 52.15 -3.95
CA LYS A 156 -13.02 51.95 -2.87
C LYS A 156 -12.10 53.17 -2.68
N GLN A 157 -12.18 54.15 -3.59
CA GLN A 157 -11.53 55.47 -3.51
C GLN A 157 -12.46 56.48 -2.87
#